data_AF-A0A1S2K1I8-F1
#
_entry.id   AF-A0A1S2K1I8-F1
#
_cell.length_a   1.000
_cell.length_b   1.000
_cell.length_c   1.000
_cell.angle_alpha   90.00
_cell.angle_beta   90.00
_cell.angle_gamma   90.00
#
_symmetry.space_group_name_H-M   'P 1'
#
loop_
_entity.id
_entity.type
_entity.pdbx_description
1 polymer ?
#
loop_
_entity_poly.entity_id
_entity_poly.type
_entity_poly.pdbx_seq_one_letter_code
_entity_poly.pdbx_strand_id
1 'polypeptide(L)'
;MYQGHGNCKESLGLGSGWSDRWTVTWSLGRTPVSCSVRNLAEVEVFRSRPVRRFTWRPGQWHRPGLEYLVSTDRHHGFESFEEELLLLVADFAADLVEALAQPFRLEFLTTDGVIRHTPDYLLLTASGPWLVDVRPEERIEPEDEVKFAASAEAALAAGWNYGVVTGWRKRVVGIVDGLSAGRRDLADQLGLQEQLLRVAASGPLPFGELVERCGYPAIARAHALHLLWHRRLGVDMSVPLGDSSPVRLSADARRFGDER
;
A
#
# COMPACT_ATOMS: atom_id res chain seq x y z
N MET A 1 -9.14 1.52 -9.12
CA MET A 1 -9.26 2.82 -8.44
C MET A 1 -10.65 3.33 -8.77
N TYR A 2 -11.53 3.38 -7.77
CA TYR A 2 -12.94 3.79 -7.92
C TYR A 2 -13.03 5.30 -8.23
N GLN A 3 -13.86 5.69 -9.21
CA GLN A 3 -13.97 7.07 -9.74
C GLN A 3 -15.31 7.75 -9.36
N GLY A 4 -16.10 7.19 -8.43
CA GLY A 4 -17.50 7.57 -8.22
C GLY A 4 -17.80 8.79 -7.33
N HIS A 5 -16.81 9.51 -6.79
CA HIS A 5 -17.09 10.61 -5.81
C HIS A 5 -17.54 11.94 -6.43
N GLY A 6 -17.77 12.02 -7.75
CA GLY A 6 -18.06 13.27 -8.45
C GLY A 6 -19.34 13.96 -7.96
N ASN A 7 -20.38 13.19 -7.63
CA ASN A 7 -21.68 13.73 -7.19
C ASN A 7 -21.73 14.06 -5.69
N CYS A 8 -20.93 13.40 -4.85
CA CYS A 8 -20.99 13.59 -3.39
C CYS A 8 -20.32 14.89 -2.92
N LYS A 9 -19.54 15.56 -3.79
CA LYS A 9 -18.92 16.85 -3.46
C LYS A 9 -19.93 17.94 -3.17
N GLU A 10 -21.12 17.87 -3.78
CA GLU A 10 -22.18 18.86 -3.58
C GLU A 10 -22.75 18.81 -2.14
N SER A 11 -22.69 17.65 -1.50
CA SER A 11 -23.08 17.47 -0.10
C SER A 11 -22.04 18.03 0.89
N LEU A 12 -20.83 18.35 0.44
CA LEU A 12 -19.74 18.81 1.30
C LEU A 12 -19.76 20.35 1.46
N GLY A 13 -19.48 20.83 2.66
CA GLY A 13 -19.39 22.25 3.00
C GLY A 13 -18.10 22.94 2.50
N LEU A 14 -17.80 22.84 1.20
CA LEU A 14 -16.56 23.30 0.54
C LEU A 14 -16.53 24.81 0.21
N GLY A 15 -17.38 25.63 0.84
CA GLY A 15 -17.35 27.09 0.67
C GLY A 15 -15.99 27.71 1.07
N SER A 16 -15.73 28.96 0.67
CA SER A 16 -14.43 29.65 0.93
C SER A 16 -13.89 29.42 2.34
N GLY A 17 -12.61 29.05 2.46
CA GLY A 17 -11.95 28.73 3.74
C GLY A 17 -12.40 27.41 4.39
N TRP A 18 -12.98 26.47 3.65
CA TRP A 18 -13.45 25.19 4.23
C TRP A 18 -12.34 24.41 4.93
N SER A 19 -11.11 24.45 4.40
CA SER A 19 -9.96 23.74 4.96
C SER A 19 -9.55 24.24 6.35
N ASP A 20 -9.98 25.44 6.74
CA ASP A 20 -9.80 25.98 8.10
C ASP A 20 -10.90 25.53 9.07
N ARG A 21 -12.10 25.23 8.55
CA ARG A 21 -13.26 24.79 9.34
C ARG A 21 -13.26 23.29 9.60
N TRP A 22 -12.72 22.52 8.67
CA TRP A 22 -12.56 21.08 8.86
C TRP A 22 -11.35 20.82 9.73
N THR A 23 -11.48 19.84 10.61
CA THR A 23 -10.42 19.51 11.58
C THR A 23 -9.99 18.08 11.45
N VAL A 24 -8.72 17.83 11.74
CA VAL A 24 -8.14 16.50 11.83
C VAL A 24 -7.54 16.34 13.21
N THR A 25 -7.78 15.19 13.83
CA THR A 25 -7.22 14.86 15.14
C THR A 25 -6.29 13.68 15.00
N TRP A 26 -5.01 13.93 15.24
CA TRP A 26 -3.93 12.95 15.26
C TRP A 26 -3.69 12.43 16.67
N SER A 27 -3.20 11.20 16.79
CA SER A 27 -2.71 10.64 18.06
C SER A 27 -1.18 10.71 18.07
N LEU A 28 -0.61 11.80 18.60
CA LEU A 28 0.84 11.96 18.75
C LEU A 28 1.25 11.53 20.17
N GLY A 29 1.79 10.32 20.30
CA GLY A 29 2.20 9.78 21.61
C GLY A 29 1.03 9.45 22.55
N ARG A 30 0.79 10.28 23.58
CA ARG A 30 -0.32 10.15 24.55
C ARG A 30 -1.38 11.24 24.43
N THR A 31 -1.12 12.29 23.64
CA THR A 31 -1.97 13.47 23.57
C THR A 31 -2.57 13.60 22.17
N PRO A 32 -3.89 13.73 22.04
CA PRO A 32 -4.49 14.04 20.76
C PRO A 32 -4.09 15.47 20.35
N VAL A 33 -3.67 15.64 19.10
CA VAL A 33 -3.36 16.94 18.53
C VAL A 33 -4.34 17.20 17.40
N SER A 34 -5.10 18.28 17.53
CA SER A 34 -6.08 18.70 16.53
C SER A 34 -5.55 19.91 15.76
N CYS A 35 -5.63 19.85 14.45
CA CYS A 35 -5.34 20.98 13.56
C CYS A 35 -6.42 21.09 12.47
N SER A 36 -6.41 22.20 11.74
CA SER A 36 -7.25 22.33 10.55
C SER A 36 -6.71 21.47 9.41
N VAL A 37 -7.58 21.11 8.45
CA VAL A 37 -7.17 20.40 7.23
C VAL A 37 -6.12 21.19 6.44
N ARG A 38 -6.14 22.52 6.48
CA ARG A 38 -5.11 23.38 5.88
C ARG A 38 -3.69 22.99 6.33
N ASN A 39 -3.54 22.62 7.60
CA ASN A 39 -2.24 22.31 8.21
C ASN A 39 -2.00 20.79 8.33
N LEU A 40 -2.75 19.98 7.57
CA LEU A 40 -2.68 18.52 7.65
C LEU A 40 -1.28 17.98 7.32
N ALA A 41 -0.59 18.61 6.36
CA ALA A 41 0.75 18.21 5.93
C ALA A 41 1.88 18.68 6.88
N GLU A 42 1.60 19.59 7.82
CA GLU A 42 2.61 20.16 8.73
C GLU A 42 2.86 19.28 9.97
N VAL A 43 2.05 18.24 10.16
CA VAL A 43 2.15 17.34 11.32
C VAL A 43 3.33 16.38 11.13
N GLU A 44 4.08 16.11 12.20
CA GLU A 44 5.15 15.10 12.21
C GLU A 44 4.56 13.67 12.11
N VAL A 45 4.26 13.25 10.88
CA VAL A 45 3.54 12.02 10.56
C VAL A 45 4.20 10.76 11.16
N PHE A 46 5.54 10.68 11.20
CA PHE A 46 6.29 9.56 11.78
C PHE A 46 6.14 9.38 13.29
N ARG A 47 5.65 10.39 14.02
CA ARG A 47 5.37 10.27 15.46
C ARG A 47 3.92 9.90 15.76
N SER A 48 3.09 9.76 14.73
CA SER A 48 1.70 9.43 14.88
C SER A 48 1.50 7.95 15.23
N ARG A 49 0.42 7.68 15.93
CA ARG A 49 -0.07 6.34 16.28
C ARG A 49 -1.49 6.20 15.75
N PRO A 50 -1.97 4.96 15.56
CA PRO A 50 -3.37 4.73 15.23
C PRO A 50 -4.29 5.44 16.22
N VAL A 51 -5.26 6.20 15.71
CA VAL A 51 -6.20 6.96 16.54
C VAL A 51 -7.16 6.05 17.28
N ARG A 52 -7.43 4.85 16.76
CA ARG A 52 -8.14 3.80 17.50
C ARG A 52 -7.17 2.66 17.80
N ARG A 53 -7.41 2.00 18.93
CA ARG A 53 -6.70 0.75 19.26
C ARG A 53 -7.43 -0.40 18.60
N PHE A 54 -6.70 -1.29 17.97
CA PHE A 54 -7.22 -2.59 17.52
C PHE A 54 -7.91 -3.29 18.70
N THR A 55 -9.22 -3.49 18.60
CA THR A 55 -9.97 -4.23 19.62
C THR A 55 -10.21 -5.65 19.16
N TRP A 56 -9.84 -6.60 20.00
CA TRP A 56 -10.13 -8.02 19.83
C TRP A 56 -11.41 -8.36 20.59
N ARG A 57 -12.41 -8.95 19.92
CA ARG A 57 -13.64 -9.41 20.57
C ARG A 57 -13.96 -10.87 20.18
N PRO A 58 -14.32 -11.74 21.14
CA PRO A 58 -14.84 -13.07 20.82
C PRO A 58 -16.08 -12.97 19.92
N GLY A 59 -16.10 -13.72 18.80
CA GLY A 59 -17.21 -13.70 17.83
C GLY A 59 -17.14 -12.59 16.78
N GLN A 60 -16.06 -11.80 16.75
CA GLN A 60 -15.83 -10.83 15.69
C GLN A 60 -15.60 -11.55 14.35
N TRP A 61 -16.35 -11.17 13.32
CA TRP A 61 -16.23 -11.76 11.98
C TRP A 61 -14.91 -11.35 11.30
N HIS A 62 -14.44 -10.14 11.61
CA HIS A 62 -13.17 -9.63 11.11
C HIS A 62 -12.04 -10.12 12.02
N ARG A 63 -10.95 -10.60 11.43
CA ARG A 63 -9.78 -11.07 12.17
C ARG A 63 -8.74 -9.95 12.15
N PRO A 64 -8.69 -9.07 13.17
CA PRO A 64 -7.59 -8.14 13.26
C PRO A 64 -6.28 -8.93 13.37
N GLY A 65 -5.17 -8.32 13.01
CA GLY A 65 -3.88 -9.00 12.98
C GLY A 65 -2.74 -8.03 12.91
N LEU A 66 -1.54 -8.59 12.78
CA LEU A 66 -0.30 -7.84 12.57
C LEU A 66 0.38 -8.43 11.34
N GLU A 67 0.54 -7.64 10.29
CA GLU A 67 1.32 -8.01 9.11
C GLU A 67 2.72 -7.42 9.24
N TYR A 68 3.75 -8.23 9.00
CA TYR A 68 5.13 -7.78 9.01
C TYR A 68 5.51 -7.24 7.63
N LEU A 69 5.92 -5.97 7.57
CA LEU A 69 6.37 -5.35 6.33
C LEU A 69 7.89 -5.25 6.31
N VAL A 70 8.52 -5.85 5.30
CA VAL A 70 9.98 -5.82 5.11
C VAL A 70 10.46 -4.39 4.88
N SER A 71 9.70 -3.59 4.12
CA SER A 71 10.06 -2.21 3.78
C SER A 71 10.19 -1.29 5.00
N THR A 72 9.57 -1.68 6.12
CA THR A 72 9.56 -0.90 7.37
C THR A 72 10.21 -1.62 8.55
N ASP A 73 10.63 -2.88 8.37
CA ASP A 73 11.14 -3.78 9.41
C ASP A 73 10.27 -3.83 10.69
N ARG A 74 8.94 -3.77 10.54
CA ARG A 74 8.02 -3.77 11.68
C ARG A 74 6.67 -4.37 11.34
N HIS A 75 5.91 -4.67 12.40
CA HIS A 75 4.53 -5.12 12.30
C HIS A 75 3.57 -3.93 12.19
N HIS A 76 2.55 -4.09 11.35
CA HIS A 76 1.48 -3.14 11.11
C HIS A 76 0.15 -3.81 11.34
N GLY A 77 -0.72 -3.16 12.10
CA GLY A 77 -2.02 -3.74 12.41
C GLY A 77 -3.03 -3.51 11.30
N PHE A 78 -3.90 -4.50 11.09
CA PHE A 78 -5.05 -4.44 10.19
C PHE A 78 -6.30 -4.95 10.92
N GLU A 79 -7.48 -4.54 10.46
CA GLU A 79 -8.79 -4.97 11.00
C GLU A 79 -9.58 -5.87 10.04
N SER A 80 -9.18 -5.98 8.77
CA SER A 80 -9.86 -6.79 7.75
C SER A 80 -8.87 -7.49 6.80
N PHE A 81 -9.37 -8.49 6.07
CA PHE A 81 -8.57 -9.23 5.08
C PHE A 81 -8.15 -8.34 3.91
N GLU A 82 -9.01 -7.39 3.52
CA GLU A 82 -8.71 -6.44 2.45
C GLU A 82 -7.60 -5.46 2.84
N GLU A 83 -7.50 -5.10 4.11
CA GLU A 83 -6.41 -4.29 4.66
C GLU A 83 -5.10 -5.08 4.77
N GLU A 84 -5.15 -6.36 5.17
CA GLU A 84 -3.98 -7.25 5.14
C GLU A 84 -3.39 -7.33 3.73
N LEU A 85 -4.25 -7.51 2.72
CA LEU A 85 -3.84 -7.50 1.32
C LEU A 85 -3.31 -6.14 0.84
N LEU A 86 -3.87 -5.03 1.34
CA LEU A 86 -3.33 -3.69 1.07
C LEU A 86 -1.90 -3.58 1.58
N LEU A 87 -1.64 -3.98 2.83
CA LEU A 87 -0.31 -3.95 3.43
C LEU A 87 0.67 -4.82 2.65
N LEU A 88 0.28 -6.04 2.29
CA LEU A 88 1.11 -6.95 1.48
C LEU A 88 1.46 -6.34 0.11
N VAL A 89 0.48 -5.78 -0.59
CA VAL A 89 0.70 -5.15 -1.90
C VAL A 89 1.52 -3.86 -1.78
N ALA A 90 1.32 -3.11 -0.70
CA ALA A 90 2.10 -1.91 -0.39
C ALA A 90 3.54 -2.24 0.01
N ASP A 91 3.83 -3.41 0.58
CA ASP A 91 5.20 -3.85 0.88
C ASP A 91 5.90 -4.41 -0.36
N PHE A 92 5.16 -5.11 -1.21
CA PHE A 92 5.64 -5.48 -2.54
C PHE A 92 5.91 -4.23 -3.40
N ALA A 93 5.04 -3.22 -3.25
CA ALA A 93 5.27 -1.77 -3.33
C ALA A 93 6.69 -1.23 -3.04
N ALA A 94 7.71 -1.43 -3.89
CA ALA A 94 9.11 -1.00 -3.69
C ALA A 94 9.40 0.50 -3.44
N ASP A 95 8.42 1.29 -3.02
CA ASP A 95 8.56 2.67 -2.59
C ASP A 95 8.03 2.90 -1.16
N LEU A 96 7.49 1.89 -0.46
CA LEU A 96 6.90 2.10 0.87
C LEU A 96 7.98 2.43 1.90
N VAL A 97 7.82 3.58 2.56
CA VAL A 97 8.67 4.04 3.65
C VAL A 97 7.97 3.80 4.99
N GLU A 98 6.65 4.00 5.04
CA GLU A 98 5.88 3.83 6.25
C GLU A 98 4.40 3.55 5.97
N ALA A 99 3.76 2.76 6.82
CA ALA A 99 2.32 2.58 6.82
C ALA A 99 1.72 2.97 8.18
N LEU A 100 0.74 3.87 8.16
CA LEU A 100 0.07 4.34 9.35
C LEU A 100 -1.40 3.95 9.29
N ALA A 101 -1.76 2.92 10.03
CA ALA A 101 -3.15 2.53 10.22
C ALA A 101 -3.90 3.63 10.98
N GLN A 102 -5.09 3.98 10.51
CA GLN A 102 -6.02 4.93 11.12
C GLN A 102 -5.33 6.23 11.58
N PRO A 103 -4.67 6.96 10.66
CA PRO A 103 -3.66 7.98 10.96
C PRO A 103 -4.24 9.18 11.72
N PHE A 104 -5.47 9.59 11.39
CA PHE A 104 -6.17 10.69 12.04
C PHE A 104 -7.69 10.52 11.95
N ARG A 105 -8.44 11.24 12.78
CA ARG A 105 -9.88 11.41 12.64
C ARG A 105 -10.19 12.73 11.97
N LEU A 106 -10.81 12.70 10.81
CA LEU A 106 -11.34 13.83 10.07
C LEU A 106 -12.74 14.19 10.58
N GLU A 107 -12.97 15.46 10.89
CA GLU A 107 -14.27 16.04 11.20
C GLU A 107 -14.57 17.14 10.18
N PHE A 108 -15.64 16.97 9.43
CA PHE A 108 -15.96 17.78 8.26
C PHE A 108 -17.43 18.19 8.23
N LEU A 109 -17.70 19.29 7.52
CA LEU A 109 -19.03 19.86 7.38
C LEU A 109 -19.70 19.34 6.10
N THR A 110 -20.97 18.95 6.22
CA THR A 110 -21.87 18.65 5.10
C THR A 110 -23.11 19.54 5.15
N THR A 111 -23.99 19.43 4.16
CA THR A 111 -25.31 20.08 4.15
C THR A 111 -26.19 19.65 5.32
N ASP A 112 -25.99 18.43 5.83
CA ASP A 112 -26.82 17.82 6.86
C ASP A 112 -26.20 17.89 8.27
N GLY A 113 -24.97 18.40 8.38
CA GLY A 113 -24.31 18.62 9.66
C GLY A 113 -22.82 18.26 9.68
N VAL A 114 -22.31 17.99 10.89
CA VAL A 114 -20.90 17.59 11.09
C VAL A 114 -20.79 16.07 11.04
N ILE A 115 -19.93 15.55 10.17
CA ILE A 115 -19.62 14.12 10.05
C ILE A 115 -18.18 13.86 10.48
N ARG A 116 -17.94 12.67 11.02
CA ARG A 116 -16.60 12.18 11.39
C ARG A 116 -16.24 10.94 10.59
N HIS A 117 -15.01 10.91 10.11
CA HIS A 117 -14.41 9.79 9.40
C HIS A 117 -12.98 9.53 9.89
N THR A 118 -12.51 8.30 9.78
CA THR A 118 -11.13 7.91 10.06
C THR A 118 -10.66 7.11 8.86
N PRO A 119 -9.77 7.66 8.01
CA PRO A 119 -9.19 6.90 6.91
C PRO A 119 -8.47 5.65 7.40
N ASP A 120 -8.43 4.59 6.59
CA ASP A 120 -7.84 3.31 7.03
C ASP A 120 -6.32 3.35 7.07
N TYR A 121 -5.66 3.93 6.06
CA TYR A 121 -4.20 4.06 6.02
C TYR A 121 -3.71 5.40 5.46
N LEU A 122 -2.59 5.87 6.00
CA LEU A 122 -1.69 6.79 5.30
C LEU A 122 -0.41 6.02 4.98
N LEU A 123 -0.18 5.76 3.69
CA LEU A 123 1.03 5.13 3.18
C LEU A 123 2.01 6.23 2.78
N LEU A 124 3.17 6.28 3.42
CA LEU A 124 4.25 7.16 3.00
C LEU A 124 5.12 6.39 2.02
N THR A 125 5.26 6.92 0.81
CA THR A 125 6.13 6.33 -0.21
C THR A 125 7.21 7.31 -0.62
N ALA A 126 8.27 6.82 -1.27
CA ALA A 126 9.31 7.64 -1.86
C ALA A 126 8.78 8.63 -2.92
N SER A 127 7.63 8.32 -3.54
CA SER A 127 6.96 9.19 -4.52
C SER A 127 5.92 10.14 -3.90
N GLY A 128 5.62 10.00 -2.61
CA GLY A 128 4.75 10.90 -1.85
C GLY A 128 3.64 10.16 -1.08
N PRO A 129 2.91 10.86 -0.20
CA PRO A 129 1.91 10.22 0.64
C PRO A 129 0.66 9.77 -0.14
N TRP A 130 0.07 8.65 0.30
CA TRP A 130 -1.21 8.11 -0.17
C TRP A 130 -2.15 7.93 1.02
N LEU A 131 -3.24 8.68 1.04
CA LEU A 131 -4.36 8.44 1.95
C LEU A 131 -5.28 7.40 1.32
N VAL A 132 -5.56 6.32 2.05
CA VAL A 132 -6.28 5.16 1.52
C VAL A 132 -7.41 4.77 2.44
N ASP A 133 -8.60 4.64 1.86
CA ASP A 133 -9.76 3.99 2.47
C ASP A 133 -9.93 2.59 1.85
N VAL A 134 -10.31 1.60 2.65
CA VAL A 134 -10.50 0.20 2.25
C VAL A 134 -11.95 -0.19 2.52
N ARG A 135 -12.70 -0.44 1.46
CA ARG A 135 -14.11 -0.80 1.58
C ARG A 135 -14.56 -1.67 0.41
N PRO A 136 -14.86 -2.97 0.63
CA PRO A 136 -15.36 -3.84 -0.43
C PRO A 136 -16.55 -3.22 -1.18
N GLU A 137 -16.56 -3.32 -2.50
CA GLU A 137 -17.54 -2.67 -3.38
C GLU A 137 -18.99 -2.97 -2.95
N GLU A 138 -19.28 -4.23 -2.60
CA GLU A 138 -20.59 -4.69 -2.16
C GLU A 138 -21.02 -4.17 -0.78
N ARG A 139 -20.11 -3.51 -0.04
CA ARG A 139 -20.37 -2.91 1.28
C ARG A 139 -20.33 -1.38 1.25
N ILE A 140 -20.15 -0.76 0.09
CA ILE A 140 -20.15 0.70 -0.03
C ILE A 140 -21.60 1.17 0.07
N GLU A 141 -21.88 1.94 1.13
CA GLU A 141 -23.16 2.61 1.32
C GLU A 141 -23.05 4.09 0.87
N PRO A 142 -24.17 4.77 0.55
CA PRO A 142 -24.14 6.18 0.14
C PRO A 142 -23.44 7.11 1.14
N GLU A 143 -23.54 6.82 2.45
CA GLU A 143 -22.83 7.60 3.48
C GLU A 143 -21.31 7.42 3.44
N ASP A 144 -20.81 6.29 2.94
CA ASP A 144 -19.39 6.04 2.78
C ASP A 144 -18.83 6.87 1.61
N GLU A 145 -19.60 7.06 0.52
CA GLU A 145 -19.19 7.91 -0.61
C GLU A 145 -18.97 9.37 -0.20
N VAL A 146 -19.79 9.90 0.71
CA VAL A 146 -19.60 11.24 1.29
C VAL A 146 -18.31 11.33 2.10
N LYS A 147 -17.99 10.30 2.90
CA LYS A 147 -16.73 10.24 3.67
C LYS A 147 -15.53 10.14 2.74
N PHE A 148 -15.60 9.32 1.70
CA PHE A 148 -14.53 9.19 0.72
C PHE A 148 -14.29 10.48 -0.05
N ALA A 149 -15.36 11.20 -0.41
CA ALA A 149 -15.24 12.53 -1.02
C ALA A 149 -14.54 13.51 -0.06
N ALA A 150 -14.88 13.49 1.23
CA ALA A 150 -14.21 14.32 2.24
C ALA A 150 -12.73 13.93 2.44
N SER A 151 -12.39 12.64 2.47
CA SER A 151 -11.01 12.16 2.49
C SER A 151 -10.23 12.65 1.26
N ALA A 152 -10.83 12.59 0.08
CA ALA A 152 -10.23 13.05 -1.17
C ALA A 152 -9.90 14.55 -1.14
N GLU A 153 -10.83 15.38 -0.66
CA GLU A 153 -10.61 16.82 -0.52
C GLU A 153 -9.54 17.13 0.52
N ALA A 154 -9.54 16.43 1.66
CA ALA A 154 -8.52 16.61 2.68
C ALA A 154 -7.11 16.20 2.18
N ALA A 155 -7.01 15.08 1.47
CA ALA A 155 -5.76 14.65 0.84
C ALA A 155 -5.28 15.66 -0.20
N LEU A 156 -6.18 16.13 -1.07
CA LEU A 156 -5.87 17.13 -2.09
C LEU A 156 -5.35 18.44 -1.46
N ALA A 157 -6.01 18.93 -0.40
CA ALA A 157 -5.58 20.12 0.33
C ALA A 157 -4.20 19.97 0.97
N ALA A 158 -3.81 18.74 1.36
CA ALA A 158 -2.48 18.43 1.88
C ALA A 158 -1.44 18.10 0.77
N GLY A 159 -1.83 18.10 -0.51
CA GLY A 159 -0.96 17.70 -1.62
C GLY A 159 -0.67 16.20 -1.66
N TRP A 160 -1.54 15.37 -1.08
CA TRP A 160 -1.40 13.91 -1.04
C TRP A 160 -2.23 13.23 -2.12
N ASN A 161 -1.84 12.00 -2.47
CA ASN A 161 -2.64 11.14 -3.30
C ASN A 161 -3.77 10.52 -2.48
N TYR A 162 -4.89 10.20 -3.13
CA TYR A 162 -6.03 9.55 -2.50
C TYR A 162 -6.51 8.36 -3.34
N GLY A 163 -6.91 7.28 -2.67
CA GLY A 163 -7.51 6.12 -3.31
C GLY A 163 -8.44 5.34 -2.39
N VAL A 164 -9.44 4.70 -2.99
CA VAL A 164 -10.29 3.71 -2.31
C VAL A 164 -10.00 2.33 -2.88
N VAL A 165 -9.68 1.37 -2.01
CA VAL A 165 -9.53 -0.04 -2.36
C VAL A 165 -10.87 -0.73 -2.16
N THR A 166 -11.51 -1.04 -3.28
CA THR A 166 -12.84 -1.70 -3.29
C THR A 166 -12.78 -3.20 -3.48
N GLY A 167 -11.59 -3.75 -3.69
CA GLY A 167 -11.37 -5.16 -3.91
C GLY A 167 -10.10 -5.42 -4.70
N TRP A 168 -9.76 -6.69 -4.81
CA TRP A 168 -8.52 -7.14 -5.40
C TRP A 168 -8.75 -8.08 -6.57
N ARG A 169 -7.93 -7.95 -7.61
CA ARG A 169 -7.87 -8.95 -8.67
C ARG A 169 -7.23 -10.20 -8.08
N LYS A 170 -8.03 -11.24 -7.77
CA LYS A 170 -7.60 -12.50 -7.11
C LYS A 170 -6.29 -13.07 -7.65
N ARG A 171 -6.10 -13.03 -8.97
CA ARG A 171 -4.87 -13.48 -9.63
C ARG A 171 -3.64 -12.66 -9.24
N VAL A 172 -3.76 -11.33 -9.24
CA VAL A 172 -2.64 -10.44 -8.93
C VAL A 172 -2.22 -10.61 -7.48
N VAL A 173 -3.16 -10.60 -6.53
CA VAL A 173 -2.83 -10.78 -5.11
C VAL A 173 -2.29 -12.17 -4.82
N GLY A 174 -2.77 -13.21 -5.50
CA GLY A 174 -2.19 -14.56 -5.37
C GLY A 174 -0.74 -14.64 -5.86
N ILE A 175 -0.38 -13.90 -6.91
CA ILE A 175 1.01 -13.80 -7.35
C ILE A 175 1.85 -13.04 -6.33
N VAL A 176 1.38 -11.89 -5.84
CA VAL A 176 2.11 -11.11 -4.82
C VAL A 176 2.30 -11.93 -3.54
N ASP A 177 1.26 -12.63 -3.08
CA ASP A 177 1.32 -13.53 -1.93
C ASP A 177 2.34 -14.66 -2.15
N GLY A 178 2.33 -15.31 -3.31
CA GLY A 178 3.35 -16.30 -3.66
C GLY A 178 4.78 -15.72 -3.69
N LEU A 179 4.95 -14.49 -4.18
CA LEU A 179 6.25 -13.80 -4.16
C LEU A 179 6.69 -13.38 -2.76
N SER A 180 5.76 -13.27 -1.80
CA SER A 180 6.08 -12.90 -0.42
C SER A 180 7.03 -13.88 0.26
N ALA A 181 7.12 -15.12 -0.24
CA ALA A 181 8.14 -16.07 0.21
C ALA A 181 9.59 -15.57 -0.02
N GLY A 182 9.79 -14.73 -1.04
CA GLY A 182 11.08 -14.13 -1.38
C GLY A 182 11.36 -12.78 -0.72
N ARG A 183 10.47 -12.29 0.17
CA ARG A 183 10.55 -10.91 0.69
C ARG A 183 11.70 -10.64 1.63
N ARG A 184 12.20 -11.67 2.33
CA ARG A 184 13.28 -11.52 3.30
C ARG A 184 14.61 -11.34 2.59
N ASP A 185 15.50 -10.56 3.21
CA ASP A 185 16.89 -10.47 2.78
C ASP A 185 17.51 -11.86 2.66
N LEU A 186 18.07 -12.13 1.48
CA LEU A 186 18.61 -13.44 1.14
C LEU A 186 20.08 -13.30 0.77
N ALA A 187 20.94 -13.84 1.64
CA ALA A 187 22.39 -13.87 1.40
C ALA A 187 22.72 -14.66 0.13
N ASP A 188 23.47 -14.04 -0.79
CA ASP A 188 23.85 -14.65 -2.07
C ASP A 188 25.31 -15.13 -2.06
N GLN A 189 25.58 -16.21 -1.32
CA GLN A 189 26.93 -16.77 -1.22
C GLN A 189 27.43 -17.41 -2.52
N LEU A 190 26.51 -17.78 -3.41
CA LEU A 190 26.78 -18.49 -4.66
C LEU A 190 26.78 -17.55 -5.89
N GLY A 191 26.54 -16.26 -5.70
CA GLY A 191 26.48 -15.26 -6.77
C GLY A 191 25.37 -15.53 -7.79
N LEU A 192 24.25 -16.11 -7.35
CA LEU A 192 23.12 -16.52 -8.20
C LEU A 192 22.28 -15.32 -8.64
N GLN A 193 22.17 -14.27 -7.82
CA GLN A 193 21.41 -13.08 -8.19
C GLN A 193 22.04 -12.39 -9.42
N GLU A 194 23.36 -12.22 -9.42
CA GLU A 194 24.09 -11.65 -10.56
C GLU A 194 24.08 -12.57 -11.79
N GLN A 195 24.02 -13.90 -11.63
CA GLN A 195 23.80 -14.82 -12.75
C GLN A 195 22.42 -14.62 -13.37
N LEU A 196 21.36 -14.63 -12.55
CA LEU A 196 19.98 -14.45 -13.00
C LEU A 196 19.80 -13.12 -13.75
N LEU A 197 20.34 -12.03 -13.21
CA LEU A 197 20.23 -10.71 -13.83
C LEU A 197 20.98 -10.63 -15.16
N ARG A 198 22.19 -11.20 -15.25
CA ARG A 198 22.94 -11.28 -16.51
C ARG A 198 22.21 -12.08 -17.58
N VAL A 199 21.62 -13.21 -17.21
CA VAL A 199 20.83 -14.04 -18.14
C VAL A 199 19.58 -13.26 -18.61
N ALA A 200 18.83 -12.64 -17.69
CA ALA A 200 17.66 -11.83 -18.01
C ALA A 200 17.99 -10.55 -18.81
N ALA A 201 19.24 -10.07 -18.77
CA ALA A 201 19.69 -8.92 -19.57
C ALA A 201 19.70 -9.21 -21.08
N SER A 202 19.80 -10.48 -21.46
CA SER A 202 19.82 -10.90 -22.87
C SER A 202 18.44 -10.88 -23.53
N GLY A 203 17.37 -10.67 -22.76
CA GLY A 203 15.99 -10.61 -23.24
C GLY A 203 15.02 -11.37 -22.33
N PRO A 204 13.70 -11.25 -22.56
CA PRO A 204 12.70 -12.02 -21.81
C PRO A 204 12.84 -13.52 -22.07
N LEU A 205 12.85 -14.34 -21.02
CA LEU A 205 12.96 -15.80 -21.09
C LEU A 205 11.92 -16.46 -20.19
N PRO A 206 11.47 -17.70 -20.48
CA PRO A 206 10.66 -18.46 -19.53
C PRO A 206 11.36 -18.61 -18.16
N PHE A 207 10.61 -18.52 -17.06
CA PHE A 207 11.13 -18.60 -15.70
C PHE A 207 11.95 -19.87 -15.45
N GLY A 208 11.47 -21.02 -15.94
CA GLY A 208 12.20 -22.29 -15.83
C GLY A 208 13.55 -22.24 -16.54
N GLU A 209 13.57 -21.75 -17.79
CA GLU A 209 14.82 -21.61 -18.57
C GLU A 209 15.81 -20.63 -17.94
N LEU A 210 15.32 -19.51 -17.37
CA LEU A 210 16.16 -18.54 -16.67
C LEU A 210 16.92 -19.20 -15.52
N VAL A 211 16.21 -20.01 -14.72
CA VAL A 211 16.74 -20.68 -13.55
C VAL A 211 17.69 -21.83 -13.93
N GLU A 212 17.35 -22.63 -14.96
CA GLU A 212 18.19 -23.73 -15.44
C GLU A 212 19.53 -23.27 -16.06
N ARG A 213 19.63 -22.01 -16.47
CA ARG A 213 20.89 -21.42 -16.97
C ARG A 213 21.84 -20.96 -15.86
N CYS A 214 21.42 -21.03 -14.60
CA CYS A 214 22.23 -20.64 -13.45
C CYS A 214 22.81 -21.87 -12.74
N GLY A 215 23.85 -21.65 -11.92
CA GLY A 215 24.29 -22.67 -10.99
C GLY A 215 23.16 -23.07 -10.01
N TYR A 216 23.05 -24.35 -9.69
CA TYR A 216 22.10 -24.87 -8.69
C TYR A 216 20.65 -24.40 -8.90
N PRO A 217 19.93 -24.91 -9.92
CA PRO A 217 18.60 -24.43 -10.32
C PRO A 217 17.59 -24.31 -9.16
N ALA A 218 17.55 -25.27 -8.24
CA ALA A 218 16.65 -25.21 -7.09
C ALA A 218 16.89 -23.97 -6.20
N ILE A 219 18.15 -23.57 -5.99
CA ILE A 219 18.54 -22.41 -5.19
C ILE A 219 18.32 -21.12 -6.01
N ALA A 220 18.69 -21.14 -7.29
CA ALA A 220 18.48 -20.02 -8.20
C ALA A 220 16.98 -19.64 -8.31
N ARG A 221 16.05 -20.61 -8.23
CA ARG A 221 14.61 -20.35 -8.17
C ARG A 221 14.22 -19.47 -6.97
N ALA A 222 14.77 -19.75 -5.78
CA ALA A 222 14.49 -18.95 -4.59
C ALA A 222 15.03 -17.52 -4.74
N HIS A 223 16.24 -17.36 -5.27
CA HIS A 223 16.79 -16.04 -5.59
C HIS A 223 15.99 -15.31 -6.68
N ALA A 224 15.45 -16.02 -7.66
CA ALA A 224 14.62 -15.40 -8.69
C ALA A 224 13.29 -14.88 -8.12
N LEU A 225 12.64 -15.62 -7.21
CA LEU A 225 11.46 -15.13 -6.48
C LEU A 225 11.79 -13.90 -5.62
N HIS A 226 12.94 -13.91 -4.94
CA HIS A 226 13.45 -12.74 -4.21
C HIS A 226 13.64 -11.53 -5.14
N LEU A 227 14.30 -11.70 -6.28
CA LEU A 227 14.48 -10.62 -7.26
C LEU A 227 13.16 -10.14 -7.87
N LEU A 228 12.13 -11.00 -7.99
CA LEU A 228 10.79 -10.61 -8.42
C LEU A 228 10.07 -9.79 -7.34
N TRP A 229 10.18 -10.18 -6.07
CA TRP A 229 9.66 -9.41 -4.94
C TRP A 229 10.25 -7.99 -4.92
N HIS A 230 11.57 -7.88 -4.99
CA HIS A 230 12.28 -6.59 -5.03
C HIS A 230 12.28 -5.93 -6.43
N ARG A 231 11.49 -6.46 -7.37
CA ARG A 231 11.29 -5.90 -8.73
C ARG A 231 12.58 -5.62 -9.49
N ARG A 232 13.63 -6.38 -9.23
CA ARG A 232 14.84 -6.42 -10.08
C ARG A 232 14.56 -7.27 -11.32
N LEU A 233 13.69 -8.26 -11.17
CA LEU A 233 13.03 -8.99 -12.26
C LEU A 233 11.56 -8.58 -12.33
N GLY A 234 10.94 -8.77 -13.50
CA GLY A 234 9.53 -8.51 -13.74
C GLY A 234 8.86 -9.67 -14.46
N VAL A 235 7.58 -9.89 -14.14
CA VAL A 235 6.67 -10.86 -14.75
C VAL A 235 5.36 -10.19 -15.14
N ASP A 236 4.62 -10.80 -16.06
CA ASP A 236 3.25 -10.41 -16.30
C ASP A 236 2.33 -10.93 -15.19
N MET A 237 1.73 -10.02 -14.42
CA MET A 237 0.80 -10.35 -13.32
C MET A 237 -0.62 -10.67 -13.82
N SER A 238 -0.88 -10.59 -15.13
CA SER A 238 -2.17 -10.93 -15.72
C SER A 238 -2.38 -12.45 -15.87
N VAL A 239 -1.29 -13.21 -15.88
CA VAL A 239 -1.26 -14.67 -16.05
C VAL A 239 -0.67 -15.36 -14.81
N PRO A 240 -1.05 -16.62 -14.51
CA PRO A 240 -0.42 -17.37 -13.42
C PRO A 240 1.09 -17.46 -13.58
N LEU A 241 1.82 -17.34 -12.47
CA LEU A 241 3.27 -17.54 -12.44
C LEU A 241 3.59 -19.04 -12.54
N GLY A 242 4.41 -19.42 -13.51
CA GLY A 242 4.90 -20.77 -13.72
C GLY A 242 6.17 -20.78 -14.58
N ASP A 243 6.69 -21.97 -14.89
CA ASP A 243 7.99 -22.10 -15.58
C ASP A 243 7.98 -21.55 -17.01
N SER A 244 6.82 -21.47 -17.65
CA SER A 244 6.64 -20.85 -18.96
C SER A 244 6.45 -19.33 -18.91
N SER A 245 6.28 -18.75 -17.71
CA SER A 245 6.04 -17.31 -17.57
C SER A 245 7.28 -16.54 -18.04
N PRO A 246 7.13 -15.60 -18.98
CA PRO A 246 8.23 -14.75 -19.40
C PRO A 246 8.69 -13.86 -18.25
N VAL A 247 9.98 -13.94 -17.92
CA VAL A 247 10.67 -13.07 -16.96
C VAL A 247 11.61 -12.16 -17.71
N ARG A 248 11.63 -10.89 -17.31
CA ARG A 248 12.49 -9.85 -17.88
C ARG A 248 13.20 -9.10 -16.78
N LEU A 249 14.32 -8.45 -17.10
CA LEU A 249 14.83 -7.38 -16.24
C LEU A 249 13.77 -6.29 -16.07
N SER A 250 13.66 -5.78 -14.85
CA SER A 250 12.83 -4.61 -14.60
C SER A 250 13.46 -3.36 -15.19
N ALA A 251 12.61 -2.38 -15.57
CA ALA A 251 13.08 -1.09 -16.04
C ALA A 251 13.83 -0.32 -14.95
N ASP A 252 13.47 -0.52 -13.68
CA ASP A 252 14.11 0.14 -12.54
C ASP A 252 15.50 -0.44 -12.24
N ALA A 253 15.73 -1.72 -12.53
CA ALA A 253 17.05 -2.34 -12.40
C ALA A 253 18.10 -1.76 -13.37
N ARG A 254 17.67 -1.10 -14.46
CA ARG A 254 18.58 -0.41 -15.38
C ARG A 254 19.12 0.91 -14.82
N ARG A 255 18.45 1.52 -13.83
CA ARG A 255 18.87 2.80 -13.22
C ARG A 255 19.94 2.62 -12.14
N PHE A 256 19.95 1.49 -11.44
CA PHE A 256 20.92 1.20 -10.37
C PHE A 256 22.22 0.53 -10.85
N GLY A 257 22.35 0.27 -12.15
CA GLY A 257 23.53 -0.36 -12.75
C GLY A 257 24.66 0.61 -13.16
N ASP A 258 24.41 1.93 -13.09
CA ASP A 258 25.34 2.97 -13.59
C ASP A 258 26.10 3.71 -12.46
N GLU A 259 25.93 3.30 -11.19
CA GLU A 259 26.59 3.93 -10.03
C GLU A 259 27.52 2.99 -9.24
N ARG A 260 28.19 2.02 -9.90
CA ARG A 260 29.28 1.27 -9.25
C ARG A 260 30.53 1.17 -10.12
#